data_AF-A0A9E1RAR5-F1
#
_entry.id   AF-A0A9E1RAR5-F1
#
_cell.length_a   1.000
_cell.length_b   1.000
_cell.length_c   1.000
_cell.angle_alpha   90.00
_cell.angle_beta   90.00
_cell.angle_gamma   90.00
#
_symmetry.space_group_name_H-M   'P 1'
#
loop_
_entity.id
_entity.type
_entity.pdbx_description
1 polymer ?
#
loop_
_entity_poly.entity_id
_entity_poly.type
_entity_poly.pdbx_seq_one_letter_code
_entity_poly.pdbx_strand_id
1 'polypeptide(L)' 'MKYITCLVIGLFMTNTSYAYTDIKKYPKESCQEIYQAIGTFLGLADGEWKERNGEKAMFYSTASANYATIYLALCKK' A
#
# COMPACT_ATOMS: atom_id res chain seq x y z
N MET A 1 2.52 -7.06 -44.59
CA MET A 1 2.03 -6.04 -43.62
C MET A 1 1.22 -6.58 -42.45
N LYS A 2 0.82 -7.86 -42.39
CA LYS A 2 0.05 -8.44 -41.26
C LYS A 2 0.91 -9.03 -40.14
N TYR A 3 2.12 -9.49 -40.48
CA TYR A 3 3.03 -10.16 -39.53
C TYR A 3 3.91 -9.18 -38.75
N ILE A 4 4.26 -8.04 -39.36
CA ILE A 4 5.06 -6.98 -38.72
C ILE A 4 4.26 -6.32 -37.59
N THR A 5 2.95 -6.15 -37.76
CA THR A 5 2.07 -5.60 -36.73
C THR A 5 1.92 -6.50 -35.49
N CYS A 6 2.01 -7.82 -35.64
CA CYS A 6 1.99 -8.72 -34.48
C CYS A 6 3.30 -8.69 -33.67
N LEU A 7 4.43 -8.45 -34.34
CA LEU A 7 5.76 -8.46 -33.69
C LEU A 7 5.96 -7.26 -32.76
N VAL A 8 5.35 -6.10 -33.09
CA VAL A 8 5.42 -4.88 -32.27
C VAL A 8 4.58 -5.00 -31.00
N ILE A 9 3.46 -5.74 -31.03
CA ILE A 9 2.57 -5.92 -29.87
C ILE A 9 3.19 -6.89 -28.84
N GLY A 10 3.95 -7.90 -29.29
CA GLY A 10 4.66 -8.84 -28.40
C GLY A 10 5.80 -8.20 -27.61
N LEU A 11 6.46 -7.18 -28.17
CA LEU A 11 7.60 -6.49 -27.54
C LEU A 11 7.21 -5.59 -26.36
N PHE A 12 5.94 -5.22 -26.21
CA PHE A 12 5.48 -4.42 -25.06
C PHE A 12 5.14 -5.25 -23.81
N MET A 13 5.12 -6.59 -23.90
CA MET A 13 4.73 -7.45 -22.77
C MET A 13 5.92 -7.95 -21.91
N THR A 14 7.16 -7.60 -22.24
CA THR A 14 8.35 -8.10 -21.53
C THR A 14 9.08 -6.98 -20.78
N ASN A 15 8.41 -6.22 -19.92
CA ASN A 15 9.08 -5.28 -19.00
C ASN A 15 8.38 -5.16 -17.63
N THR A 16 7.78 -6.23 -17.11
CA THR A 16 7.86 -6.41 -15.66
C THR A 16 9.14 -7.18 -15.42
N SER A 17 10.27 -6.48 -15.53
CA SER A 17 11.47 -6.94 -14.84
C SER A 17 11.02 -7.22 -13.42
N TYR A 18 11.10 -8.50 -13.06
CA TYR A 18 10.92 -8.97 -11.71
C TYR A 18 12.11 -8.41 -10.93
N ALA A 19 12.11 -7.09 -10.70
CA ALA A 19 12.95 -6.42 -9.74
C ALA A 19 12.38 -6.79 -8.37
N TYR A 20 12.49 -8.08 -8.04
CA TYR A 20 12.44 -8.55 -6.67
C TYR A 20 13.75 -8.07 -6.05
N THR A 21 13.82 -6.76 -5.82
CA THR A 21 14.69 -6.27 -4.76
C THR A 21 14.09 -6.88 -3.51
N ASP A 22 14.86 -7.71 -2.81
CA ASP A 22 14.50 -8.10 -1.45
C ASP A 22 14.29 -6.80 -0.68
N ILE A 23 13.04 -6.38 -0.56
CA ILE A 23 12.73 -5.12 0.09
C ILE A 23 13.12 -5.34 1.54
N LYS A 24 14.16 -4.62 1.99
CA LYS A 24 14.73 -4.77 3.32
C LYS A 24 13.60 -4.63 4.33
N LYS A 25 13.28 -5.73 5.00
CA LYS A 25 12.25 -5.77 6.03
C LYS A 25 12.64 -4.81 7.16
N TYR A 26 11.63 -4.18 7.74
CA TYR A 26 11.84 -3.29 8.88
C TYR A 26 12.14 -4.08 10.16
N PRO A 27 12.84 -3.47 11.13
CA PRO A 27 13.00 -4.04 12.46
C PRO A 27 11.64 -4.31 13.12
N LYS A 28 11.62 -5.28 14.05
CA LYS A 28 10.39 -5.69 14.74
C LYS A 28 9.74 -4.53 15.48
N GLU A 29 10.56 -3.68 16.10
CA GLU A 29 10.14 -2.50 16.86
C GLU A 29 9.39 -1.52 15.94
N SER A 30 9.97 -1.18 14.78
CA SER A 30 9.32 -0.32 13.79
C SER A 30 8.02 -0.93 13.25
N CYS A 31 7.99 -2.25 13.05
CA CYS A 31 6.78 -2.94 12.63
C CYS A 31 5.68 -2.94 13.69
N GLN A 32 6.04 -2.99 14.98
CA GLN A 32 5.09 -2.86 16.07
C GLN A 32 4.51 -1.44 16.13
N GLU A 33 5.34 -0.41 15.97
CA GLU A 33 4.91 1.00 15.90
C GLU A 33 3.97 1.23 14.71
N ILE A 34 4.30 0.70 13.53
CA ILE A 34 3.44 0.77 12.34
C ILE A 34 2.10 0.09 12.63
N TYR A 35 2.11 -1.10 13.24
CA TYR A 35 0.88 -1.82 13.55
C TYR A 35 -0.02 -1.05 14.53
N GLN A 36 0.59 -0.43 15.54
CA GLN A 36 -0.13 0.44 16.47
C GLN A 36 -0.71 1.67 15.76
N ALA A 37 0.05 2.30 14.85
CA ALA A 37 -0.41 3.45 14.08
C ALA A 37 -1.65 3.13 13.22
N ILE A 38 -1.73 1.93 12.61
CA ILE A 38 -2.93 1.48 11.89
C ILE A 38 -4.16 1.55 12.81
N GLY A 39 -4.08 0.96 14.00
CA GLY A 39 -5.16 0.97 14.99
C GLY A 39 -5.53 2.38 15.46
N THR A 40 -4.52 3.21 15.74
CA THR A 40 -4.72 4.61 16.16
C THR A 40 -5.46 5.42 15.11
N PHE A 41 -5.03 5.37 13.85
CA PHE A 41 -5.70 6.10 12.78
C PHE A 41 -7.10 5.58 12.50
N LEU A 42 -7.32 4.26 12.57
CA LEU A 42 -8.66 3.70 12.43
C LEU A 42 -9.59 4.16 13.55
N GLY A 43 -9.12 4.23 14.79
CA GLY A 43 -9.88 4.74 15.92
C GLY A 43 -10.24 6.23 15.77
N LEU A 44 -9.29 7.05 15.31
CA LEU A 44 -9.55 8.46 15.00
C LEU A 44 -10.57 8.63 13.86
N ALA A 45 -10.48 7.79 12.83
CA ALA A 45 -11.44 7.80 11.72
C ALA A 45 -12.87 7.49 12.18
N ASP A 46 -13.04 6.44 13.00
CA ASP A 46 -14.34 6.09 13.60
C ASP A 46 -14.89 7.21 14.48
N GLY A 47 -14.02 7.87 15.26
CA GLY A 47 -14.39 9.04 16.05
C GLY A 47 -14.94 10.18 15.19
N GLU A 48 -14.19 10.60 14.16
CA GLU A 48 -14.64 11.68 13.26
C GLU A 48 -15.88 11.29 12.45
N TRP A 49 -16.03 10.00 12.09
CA TRP A 49 -17.22 9.50 11.41
C TRP A 49 -18.48 9.66 12.27
N LYS A 50 -18.39 9.31 13.56
CA LYS A 50 -19.49 9.46 14.52
C LYS A 50 -19.89 10.92 14.73
N GLU A 51 -18.92 11.84 14.69
CA GLU A 51 -19.14 13.28 14.73
C GLU A 51 -19.60 13.87 13.38
N ARG A 52 -19.87 13.03 12.38
CA ARG A 52 -20.29 13.42 11.02
C ARG A 52 -19.26 14.30 10.28
N ASN A 53 -18.00 14.25 10.70
CA ASN A 53 -16.89 14.93 10.03
C ASN A 53 -16.26 14.01 8.98
N GLY A 54 -16.96 13.86 7.85
CA GLY A 54 -16.57 12.92 6.79
C GLY A 54 -15.19 13.19 6.19
N GLU A 55 -14.78 14.45 6.08
CA GLU A 55 -13.47 14.82 5.53
C GLU A 55 -12.32 14.27 6.42
N LYS A 56 -12.36 14.54 7.73
CA LYS A 56 -11.35 14.01 8.66
C LYS A 56 -11.45 12.49 8.83
N ALA A 57 -12.65 11.94 8.83
CA ALA A 57 -12.85 10.49 8.88
C ALA A 57 -12.16 9.80 7.69
N MET A 58 -12.32 10.36 6.48
CA MET A 58 -11.65 9.87 5.27
C MET A 58 -10.13 10.07 5.32
N PHE A 59 -9.66 11.21 5.83
CA PHE A 59 -8.24 11.47 6.01
C PHE A 59 -7.58 10.40 6.90
N TYR A 60 -8.12 10.14 8.08
CA TYR A 60 -7.57 9.14 9.00
C TYR A 60 -7.75 7.71 8.49
N SER A 61 -8.86 7.40 7.82
CA SER A 61 -9.05 6.09 7.17
C SER A 61 -7.97 5.82 6.12
N THR A 62 -7.65 6.84 5.32
CA THR A 62 -6.60 6.75 4.30
C THR A 62 -5.22 6.59 4.93
N ALA A 63 -4.93 7.32 6.02
CA ALA A 63 -3.69 7.15 6.77
C ALA A 63 -3.55 5.71 7.31
N SER A 64 -4.60 5.17 7.93
CA SER A 64 -4.63 3.77 8.38
C SER A 64 -4.35 2.78 7.25
N ALA A 65 -5.03 2.93 6.10
CA ALA A 65 -4.85 2.06 4.94
C ALA A 65 -3.42 2.12 4.35
N ASN A 66 -2.81 3.32 4.34
CA ASN A 66 -1.43 3.50 3.89
C ASN A 66 -0.44 2.78 4.81
N TYR A 67 -0.59 2.93 6.14
CA TYR A 67 0.26 2.21 7.10
C TYR A 67 0.04 0.69 7.03
N ALA A 68 -1.18 0.22 6.77
CA ALA A 68 -1.46 -1.20 6.54
C ALA A 68 -0.73 -1.72 5.30
N THR A 69 -0.71 -0.94 4.22
CA THR A 69 0.04 -1.27 3.00
C THR A 69 1.54 -1.36 3.27
N ILE A 70 2.10 -0.41 4.02
CA ILE A 70 3.51 -0.44 4.46
C ILE A 70 3.79 -1.69 5.29
N TYR A 71 2.92 -2.02 6.25
CA TYR A 71 3.08 -3.19 7.09
C TYR A 71 3.10 -4.49 6.26
N LEU A 72 2.19 -4.62 5.30
CA LEU A 72 2.16 -5.80 4.41
C LEU A 72 3.43 -5.93 3.57
N ALA A 73 3.94 -4.83 3.02
CA ALA A 73 5.13 -4.84 2.20
C ALA A 73 6.41 -5.11 3.01
N LEU A 74 6.57 -4.43 4.15
CA LEU A 74 7.87 -4.30 4.85
C LEU A 74 7.96 -5.06 6.17
N CYS A 75 6.84 -5.50 6.74
CA CYS A 75 6.79 -6.12 8.06
C CYS A 75 6.26 -7.55 8.05
N LYS A 76 5.21 -7.81 7.25
CA LYS A 76 4.66 -9.16 7.11
C LYS A 76 5.65 -10.03 6.33
N LYS A 77 5.93 -11.23 6.87
CA LYS A 77 6.67 -12.29 6.17
C LYS A 77 5.72 -13.06 5.27
#